data_AF-A0A8J5Z2N3-F1
#
_entry.id   AF-A0A8J5Z2N3-F1
#
_cell.length_a   1.000
_cell.length_b   1.000
_cell.length_c   1.000
_cell.angle_alpha   90.00
_cell.angle_beta   90.00
_cell.angle_gamma   90.00
#
_symmetry.space_group_name_H-M   'P 1'
#
loop_
_entity.id
_entity.type
_entity.pdbx_description
1 polymer ?
#
loop_
_entity_poly.entity_id
_entity_poly.type
_entity_poly.pdbx_seq_one_letter_code
_entity_poly.pdbx_strand_id
1 'polypeptide(L)'
;MVFGWIRERFPRSLIGNHQRMYPRLEAFLGLAGYYRRFVEGFSMTASPMTKLLQKNVKFEWTDKCQQSFEKLKARLTEAAPF
;
A
#
# COMPACT_ATOMS: atom_id res chain seq x y z
N MET A 1 -16.45 -10.48 19.90
CA MET A 1 -16.83 -9.19 19.28
C MET A 1 -15.57 -8.55 18.69
N VAL A 2 -15.40 -8.66 17.38
CA VAL A 2 -14.15 -8.44 16.62
C VAL A 2 -14.16 -7.06 15.96
N PHE A 3 -14.35 -6.00 16.76
CA PHE A 3 -14.39 -4.62 16.21
C PHE A 3 -13.54 -3.60 17.01
N GLY A 4 -12.84 -4.03 18.06
CA GLY A 4 -11.90 -3.16 18.81
C GLY A 4 -10.45 -3.17 18.29
N TRP A 5 -10.08 -4.11 17.42
CA TRP A 5 -8.66 -4.38 17.09
C TRP A 5 -8.11 -3.67 15.84
N ILE A 6 -8.95 -2.92 15.10
CA ILE A 6 -8.57 -2.33 13.81
C ILE A 6 -8.14 -0.85 13.93
N ARG A 7 -8.46 -0.18 15.04
CA ARG A 7 -8.20 1.27 15.20
C ARG A 7 -6.82 1.61 15.80
N GLU A 8 -6.08 0.64 16.31
CA GLU A 8 -4.90 0.89 17.16
C GLU A 8 -3.56 0.33 16.64
N ARG A 9 -3.52 -0.17 15.40
CA ARG A 9 -2.28 -0.75 14.82
C ARG A 9 -1.45 0.20 13.94
N PHE A 10 -1.80 1.47 13.89
CA PHE A 10 -0.99 2.47 13.18
C PHE A 10 -0.69 3.67 14.10
N PRO A 11 0.40 3.58 14.90
CA PRO A 11 0.88 4.76 15.61
C PRO A 11 1.28 5.84 14.60
N ARG A 12 0.78 7.06 14.82
CA ARG A 12 1.12 8.28 14.06
C ARG A 12 2.61 8.68 14.14
N SER A 13 3.48 7.85 14.71
CA SER A 13 4.92 8.07 14.86
C SER A 13 5.77 7.40 13.77
N LEU A 14 5.19 7.01 12.63
CA LEU A 14 5.92 6.39 11.50
C LEU A 14 6.71 7.37 10.63
N ILE A 15 7.08 8.55 11.15
CA ILE A 15 7.93 9.53 10.45
C ILE A 15 9.44 9.23 10.67
N GLY A 16 9.79 8.23 11.48
CA GLY A 16 11.18 8.02 11.91
C GLY A 16 11.87 6.68 11.63
N ASN A 17 11.25 5.68 10.98
CA ASN A 17 11.88 4.36 10.82
C ASN A 17 11.69 3.78 9.40
N HIS A 18 12.61 4.17 8.51
CA HIS A 18 12.69 3.90 7.07
C HIS A 18 12.59 2.41 6.68
N GLN A 19 13.10 1.48 7.50
CA GLN A 19 13.27 0.08 7.09
C GLN A 19 12.05 -0.84 7.32
N ARG A 20 11.14 -0.47 8.24
CA ARG A 20 10.04 -1.37 8.65
C ARG A 20 8.82 -1.35 7.71
N MET A 21 8.75 -0.41 6.78
CA MET A 21 7.61 -0.29 5.85
C MET A 21 7.83 -1.04 4.54
N TYR A 22 9.10 -1.19 4.12
CA TYR A 22 9.50 -1.82 2.87
C TYR A 22 8.98 -3.27 2.70
N PRO A 23 9.12 -4.19 3.67
CA PRO A 23 8.65 -5.58 3.50
C PRO A 23 7.12 -5.67 3.43
N ARG A 24 6.42 -4.78 4.13
CA ARG A 24 4.94 -4.70 4.10
C ARG A 24 4.43 -4.17 2.78
N LEU A 25 5.14 -3.21 2.19
CA LEU A 25 4.81 -2.64 0.88
C LEU A 25 5.05 -3.65 -0.25
N GLU A 26 6.17 -4.37 -0.22
CA GLU A 26 6.44 -5.45 -1.19
C GLU A 26 5.40 -6.57 -1.11
N ALA A 27 5.06 -7.03 0.11
CA ALA A 27 4.03 -8.04 0.29
C ALA A 27 2.65 -7.56 -0.22
N PHE A 28 2.29 -6.31 0.07
CA PHE A 28 1.06 -5.70 -0.44
C PHE A 28 1.06 -5.61 -1.97
N LEU A 29 2.13 -5.11 -2.59
CA LEU A 29 2.24 -5.00 -4.03
C LEU A 29 2.26 -6.37 -4.72
N GLY A 30 2.83 -7.39 -4.08
CA GLY A 30 2.74 -8.77 -4.53
C GLY A 30 1.30 -9.28 -4.58
N LEU A 31 0.53 -9.08 -3.51
CA LEU A 31 -0.88 -9.44 -3.45
C LEU A 31 -1.72 -8.62 -4.43
N ALA A 32 -1.50 -7.31 -4.49
CA ALA A 32 -2.19 -6.42 -5.39
C ALA A 32 -1.88 -6.78 -6.87
N GLY A 33 -0.65 -7.22 -7.14
CA GLY A 33 -0.21 -7.73 -8.44
C GLY A 33 -0.96 -9.00 -8.88
N TYR A 34 -1.34 -9.87 -7.95
CA TYR A 34 -2.18 -11.04 -8.23
C TYR A 34 -3.56 -10.63 -8.76
N TYR A 35 -4.16 -9.57 -8.20
CA TYR A 35 -5.47 -9.05 -8.59
C TYR A 35 -5.42 -7.97 -9.68
N ARG A 36 -4.24 -7.69 -10.27
CA ARG A 36 -4.06 -6.58 -11.23
C ARG A 36 -5.01 -6.60 -12.43
N ARG A 37 -5.53 -7.78 -12.82
CA ARG A 37 -6.48 -7.94 -13.94
C ARG A 37 -7.85 -7.32 -13.65
N PHE A 38 -8.20 -7.14 -12.37
CA PHE A 38 -9.47 -6.59 -11.92
C PHE A 38 -9.37 -5.12 -11.50
N VAL A 39 -8.15 -4.58 -11.45
CA VAL A 39 -7.88 -3.20 -11.07
C VAL A 39 -7.49 -2.41 -12.33
N GLU A 40 -8.45 -1.69 -12.91
CA GLU A 40 -8.18 -0.79 -14.02
C GLU A 40 -7.16 0.28 -13.61
N GLY A 41 -6.15 0.53 -14.46
CA GLY A 41 -5.11 1.50 -14.16
C GLY A 41 -4.15 1.09 -13.02
N PHE A 42 -4.07 -0.22 -12.71
CA PHE A 42 -3.17 -0.75 -11.67
C PHE A 42 -1.74 -0.23 -11.80
N SER A 43 -1.17 -0.27 -13.01
CA SER A 43 0.22 0.15 -13.25
C SER A 43 0.46 1.62 -12.88
N MET A 44 -0.46 2.53 -13.26
CA MET A 44 -0.38 3.94 -12.91
C MET A 44 -0.52 4.17 -11.40
N THR A 45 -1.42 3.44 -10.75
CA THR A 45 -1.69 3.59 -9.32
C THR A 45 -0.57 2.99 -8.47
N ALA A 46 0.02 1.87 -8.89
CA ALA A 46 1.13 1.21 -8.21
C ALA A 46 2.48 1.93 -8.43
N SER A 47 2.65 2.65 -9.55
CA SER A 47 3.88 3.35 -9.94
C SER A 47 4.58 4.13 -8.81
N PRO A 48 3.90 5.02 -8.05
CA PRO A 48 4.56 5.75 -6.97
C PRO A 48 5.12 4.83 -5.88
N MET A 49 4.43 3.73 -5.55
CA MET A 49 4.91 2.76 -4.56
C MET A 49 6.02 1.85 -5.12
N THR A 50 5.95 1.47 -6.40
CA THR A 50 7.03 0.71 -7.07
C THR A 50 8.32 1.51 -7.14
N LYS A 51 8.25 2.84 -7.30
CA LYS A 51 9.43 3.73 -7.24
C LYS A 51 10.09 3.74 -5.87
N LEU A 52 9.31 3.60 -4.79
CA LEU A 52 9.84 3.48 -3.43
C LEU A 52 10.60 2.17 -3.19
N LEU A 53 10.36 1.15 -4.02
CA LEU A 53 11.05 -0.14 -3.95
C LEU A 53 12.32 -0.19 -4.81
N GLN A 54 12.64 0.87 -5.56
CA GLN A 54 13.83 0.89 -6.40
C GLN A 54 15.10 1.06 -5.58
N LYS A 55 16.15 0.32 -5.95
CA LYS A 55 17.49 0.48 -5.39
C LYS A 55 17.98 1.90 -5.67
N ASN A 56 18.65 2.51 -4.69
CA ASN A 56 19.16 3.88 -4.74
C ASN A 56 18.10 5.01 -4.77
N VAL A 57 16.83 4.71 -4.51
CA VAL A 57 15.80 5.75 -4.30
C VAL A 57 15.59 5.96 -2.81
N LYS A 58 15.59 7.22 -2.37
CA LYS A 58 15.23 7.56 -0.99
C LYS A 58 13.76 7.19 -0.79
N PHE A 59 13.50 6.27 0.14
CA PHE A 59 12.12 5.95 0.53
C PHE A 59 11.49 7.19 1.17
N GLU A 60 10.64 7.86 0.41
CA GLU A 60 9.89 9.03 0.85
C GLU A 60 8.40 8.78 0.61
N TRP A 61 7.69 8.46 1.68
CA TRP A 61 6.26 8.26 1.61
C TRP A 61 5.54 9.59 1.44
N THR A 62 5.27 9.97 0.19
CA THR A 62 4.56 11.20 -0.17
C THR A 62 3.04 11.00 -0.12
N ASP A 63 2.28 12.09 -0.08
CA ASP A 63 0.80 12.04 -0.16
C ASP A 63 0.30 11.31 -1.41
N LYS A 64 1.06 11.37 -2.51
CA LYS A 64 0.76 10.61 -3.73
C LYS A 64 0.84 9.10 -3.49
N CYS A 65 1.81 8.64 -2.70
CA CYS A 65 1.93 7.23 -2.32
C CYS A 65 0.76 6.80 -1.44
N GLN A 66 0.37 7.64 -0.47
CA GLN A 66 -0.79 7.37 0.39
C GLN A 66 -2.09 7.30 -0.42
N GLN A 67 -2.35 8.26 -1.31
CA GLN A 67 -3.55 8.26 -2.16
C GLN A 67 -3.59 7.04 -3.08
N SER A 68 -2.45 6.66 -3.68
CA SER A 68 -2.34 5.45 -4.49
C SER A 68 -2.60 4.18 -3.68
N PHE A 69 -2.09 4.12 -2.46
CA PHE A 69 -2.31 2.99 -1.56
C PHE A 69 -3.80 2.84 -1.19
N GLU A 70 -4.45 3.92 -0.78
CA GLU A 70 -5.89 3.91 -0.45
C GLU A 70 -6.75 3.55 -1.67
N LYS A 71 -6.42 4.08 -2.86
CA LYS A 71 -7.11 3.71 -4.12
C LYS A 71 -6.97 2.22 -4.40
N LEU A 72 -5.77 1.67 -4.29
CA LEU A 72 -5.55 0.24 -4.50
C LEU A 72 -6.28 -0.61 -3.48
N LYS A 73 -6.24 -0.21 -2.21
CA LYS A 73 -6.98 -0.90 -1.15
C LYS A 73 -8.49 -0.90 -1.43
N ALA A 74 -9.07 0.25 -1.74
CA ALA A 74 -10.49 0.38 -2.09
C ALA A 74 -10.87 -0.52 -3.27
N ARG A 75 -10.09 -0.50 -4.36
CA ARG A 75 -10.35 -1.34 -5.54
C ARG A 75 -10.21 -2.83 -5.25
N LEU A 76 -9.26 -3.22 -4.41
CA LEU A 76 -9.10 -4.62 -4.00
C LEU A 76 -10.22 -5.09 -3.06
N THR A 77 -10.73 -4.21 -2.19
CA THR A 77 -11.87 -4.53 -1.32
C THR A 77 -13.21 -4.48 -2.04
N GLU A 78 -13.39 -3.60 -3.03
CA GLU A 78 -14.56 -3.57 -3.91
C GLU A 78 -14.60 -4.78 -4.86
N ALA A 79 -13.43 -5.24 -5.32
CA ALA A 79 -13.32 -6.43 -6.17
C ALA A 79 -13.57 -7.75 -5.42
N ALA A 80 -13.66 -7.73 -4.09
CA ALA A 80 -13.97 -8.89 -3.27
C ALA A 80 -15.37 -8.75 -2.64
N PRO A 81 -16.45 -9.11 -3.37
CA PRO A 81 -17.79 -9.19 -2.80
C PRO A 81 -17.97 -10.56 -2.14
N PHE A 82 -17.28 -10.84 -1.03
CA PHE A 82 -17.57 -12.01 -0.18
C PHE A 82 -17.39 -11.67 1.29
#